data_AF-A0A402AQP9-F1
#
_entry.id   AF-A0A402AQP9-F1
#
_cell.length_a   1.000
_cell.length_b   1.000
_cell.length_c   1.000
_cell.angle_alpha   90.00
_cell.angle_beta   90.00
_cell.angle_gamma   90.00
#
_symmetry.space_group_name_H-M   'P 1'
#
loop_
_entity.id
_entity.type
_entity.pdbx_description
1 polymer ?
#
loop_
_entity_poly.entity_id
_entity_poly.type
_entity_poly.pdbx_seq_one_letter_code
_entity_poly.pdbx_strand_id
1 'polypeptide(L)'
;MLQADHQIEEQNVEVKKKPRVRFAPSPTGFMHIGGYRTALFNWLYARKTGGTFILRIEDTDTLRTVEGAVEFLTEGMQWLGIDFDEGPGVGGDYGPYYQTERRALYQQYADQLIASGQAYRCYCTPERLDAMRKEQQAQKLPPRYDHRCRYLTAQERAACEAANPRWTVRFAMPRRVRRSSTMSCAAT
;
A
#
# COMPACT_ATOMS: atom_id res chain seq x y z
N MET A 1 -36.67 -41.99 -15.41
CA MET A 1 -35.43 -41.85 -14.62
C MET A 1 -34.88 -40.48 -14.95
N LEU A 2 -35.01 -39.56 -14.00
CA LEU A 2 -34.97 -38.10 -14.19
C LEU A 2 -33.58 -37.63 -14.65
N GLN A 3 -33.53 -37.01 -15.82
CA GLN A 3 -32.46 -36.09 -16.21
C GLN A 3 -32.62 -34.83 -15.36
N ALA A 4 -31.64 -34.52 -14.52
CA ALA A 4 -31.64 -33.28 -13.75
C ALA A 4 -31.01 -32.18 -14.61
N ASP A 5 -31.87 -31.34 -15.17
CA ASP A 5 -31.54 -30.05 -15.75
C ASP A 5 -30.84 -29.18 -14.70
N HIS A 6 -29.53 -29.00 -14.83
CA HIS A 6 -28.83 -27.94 -14.11
C HIS A 6 -28.81 -26.69 -15.00
N GLN A 7 -29.93 -25.97 -15.01
CA GLN A 7 -29.99 -24.61 -15.53
C GLN A 7 -29.02 -23.75 -14.72
N ILE A 8 -27.93 -23.31 -15.34
CA ILE A 8 -27.07 -22.27 -14.78
C ILE A 8 -27.77 -20.95 -15.11
N GLU A 9 -28.42 -20.36 -14.13
CA GLU A 9 -29.00 -19.02 -14.22
C GLU A 9 -27.88 -18.00 -14.51
N GLU A 10 -27.95 -17.37 -15.68
CA GLU A 10 -27.16 -16.20 -16.03
C GLU A 10 -27.53 -15.05 -15.08
N GLN A 11 -26.73 -14.85 -14.05
CA GLN A 11 -26.84 -13.67 -13.21
C GLN A 11 -26.28 -12.46 -13.95
N ASN A 12 -27.19 -11.69 -14.54
CA ASN A 12 -26.97 -10.35 -15.05
C ASN A 12 -26.40 -9.43 -13.96
N VAL A 13 -25.10 -9.14 -14.02
CA VAL A 13 -24.50 -8.02 -13.28
C VAL A 13 -23.95 -7.04 -14.30
N GLU A 14 -24.84 -6.28 -14.93
CA GLU A 14 -24.46 -5.22 -15.87
C GLU A 14 -24.63 -3.83 -15.25
N VAL A 15 -23.58 -3.40 -14.55
CA VAL A 15 -23.02 -2.06 -14.75
C VAL A 15 -21.53 -2.29 -14.99
N LYS A 16 -21.11 -2.37 -16.26
CA LYS A 16 -19.68 -2.32 -16.59
C LYS A 16 -19.15 -0.94 -16.22
N LYS A 17 -18.80 -0.74 -14.95
CA LYS A 17 -18.09 0.47 -14.51
C LYS A 17 -16.87 0.61 -15.40
N LYS A 18 -16.78 1.76 -16.07
CA LYS A 18 -15.63 2.09 -16.91
C LYS A 18 -14.34 1.91 -16.10
N PRO A 19 -13.33 1.21 -16.63
CA PRO A 19 -12.12 0.93 -15.87
C PRO A 19 -11.40 2.22 -15.53
N ARG A 20 -10.83 2.28 -14.33
CA ARG A 20 -10.00 3.39 -13.86
C ARG A 20 -8.64 2.83 -13.49
N VAL A 21 -7.61 3.29 -14.18
CA VAL A 21 -6.24 2.84 -13.99
C VAL A 21 -5.35 4.02 -13.65
N ARG A 22 -4.22 3.76 -12.98
CA ARG A 22 -3.28 4.82 -12.60
C ARG A 22 -1.84 4.48 -12.89
N PHE A 23 -1.10 5.49 -13.32
CA PHE A 23 0.35 5.52 -13.24
C PHE A 23 0.77 6.27 -11.97
N ALA A 24 1.59 5.63 -11.14
CA ALA A 24 1.92 6.09 -9.80
C ALA A 24 3.45 6.15 -9.58
N PRO A 25 4.16 7.09 -10.22
CA PRO A 25 5.61 7.23 -10.08
C PRO A 25 5.97 7.94 -8.78
N SER A 26 7.09 7.53 -8.17
CA SER A 26 7.75 8.31 -7.12
C SER A 26 8.78 9.24 -7.74
N PRO A 27 8.84 10.53 -7.36
CA PRO A 27 9.78 11.50 -7.92
C PRO A 27 11.19 11.35 -7.36
N THR A 28 11.72 10.11 -7.29
CA THR A 28 13.02 9.81 -6.68
C THR A 28 14.18 9.76 -7.68
N GLY A 29 13.99 10.33 -8.86
CA GLY A 29 14.93 10.33 -9.98
C GLY A 29 14.21 10.45 -11.31
N PHE A 30 14.99 10.52 -12.39
CA PHE A 30 14.44 10.60 -13.75
C PHE A 30 13.85 9.28 -14.22
N MET A 31 12.85 9.39 -15.10
CA MET A 31 12.10 8.22 -15.52
C MET A 31 12.89 7.31 -16.46
N HIS A 32 13.00 6.05 -16.08
CA HIS A 32 13.55 5.00 -16.93
C HIS A 32 12.49 4.40 -17.86
N ILE A 33 12.95 3.70 -18.90
CA ILE A 33 12.09 3.09 -19.94
C ILE A 33 10.99 2.18 -19.37
N GLY A 34 11.28 1.40 -18.33
CA GLY A 34 10.29 0.55 -17.66
C GLY A 34 9.11 1.32 -17.04
N GLY A 35 9.33 2.57 -16.59
CA GLY A 35 8.28 3.44 -16.07
C GLY A 35 7.35 3.89 -17.19
N TYR A 36 7.91 4.42 -18.28
CA TYR A 36 7.15 4.82 -19.47
C TYR A 36 6.37 3.65 -20.09
N ARG A 37 6.96 2.45 -20.13
CA ARG A 37 6.23 1.24 -20.57
C ARG A 37 4.99 0.97 -19.73
N THR A 38 5.10 1.14 -18.40
CA THR A 38 3.98 0.95 -17.48
C THR A 38 2.90 2.02 -17.69
N ALA A 39 3.30 3.28 -17.86
CA ALA A 39 2.38 4.37 -18.19
C ALA A 39 1.63 4.08 -19.50
N LEU A 40 2.37 3.72 -20.55
CA LEU A 40 1.82 3.40 -21.87
C LEU A 40 0.78 2.27 -21.82
N PHE A 41 1.03 1.19 -21.09
CA PHE A 41 0.08 0.08 -21.01
C PHE A 41 -1.22 0.46 -20.29
N ASN A 42 -1.12 1.23 -19.21
CA ASN A 42 -2.32 1.72 -18.51
C ASN A 42 -3.09 2.71 -19.39
N TRP A 43 -2.39 3.62 -20.06
CA TRP A 43 -2.98 4.57 -20.99
C TRP A 43 -3.68 3.89 -22.17
N LEU A 44 -3.02 2.97 -22.86
CA LEU A 44 -3.60 2.19 -23.96
C LEU A 44 -4.83 1.41 -23.50
N TYR A 45 -4.77 0.81 -22.32
CA TYR A 45 -5.92 0.08 -21.76
C TYR A 45 -7.11 1.00 -21.49
N ALA A 46 -6.88 2.17 -20.87
CA ALA A 46 -7.94 3.16 -20.64
C ALA A 46 -8.53 3.66 -21.96
N ARG A 47 -7.69 4.05 -22.93
CA ARG A 47 -8.15 4.54 -24.25
C ARG A 47 -8.93 3.48 -25.02
N LYS A 48 -8.44 2.23 -25.07
CA LYS A 48 -9.14 1.11 -25.74
C LYS A 48 -10.52 0.82 -25.14
N THR A 49 -10.69 1.02 -23.84
CA THR A 49 -11.91 0.64 -23.11
C THR A 49 -12.82 1.83 -22.80
N GLY A 50 -12.44 3.05 -23.21
CA GLY A 50 -13.14 4.28 -22.82
C GLY A 50 -13.12 4.54 -21.31
N GLY A 51 -12.09 4.04 -20.62
CA GLY A 51 -11.83 4.22 -19.19
C GLY A 51 -11.11 5.52 -18.84
N THR A 52 -10.72 5.66 -17.58
CA THR A 52 -9.97 6.81 -17.05
C THR A 52 -8.52 6.42 -16.75
N PHE A 53 -7.58 7.22 -17.22
CA PHE A 53 -6.17 7.12 -16.89
C PHE A 53 -5.74 8.28 -15.96
N ILE A 54 -5.19 7.92 -14.80
CA ILE A 54 -4.90 8.84 -13.71
C ILE A 54 -3.39 8.92 -13.48
N LEU A 55 -2.84 10.13 -13.36
CA LEU A 55 -1.49 10.37 -12.85
C LEU A 55 -1.55 10.70 -11.36
N ARG A 56 -0.80 9.96 -10.52
CA ARG A 56 -0.69 10.25 -9.08
C ARG A 56 0.77 10.23 -8.65
N ILE A 57 1.24 11.30 -8.02
CA ILE A 57 2.63 11.44 -7.60
C ILE A 57 2.80 10.82 -6.21
N GLU A 58 3.67 9.81 -6.12
CA GLU A 58 3.98 9.07 -4.89
C GLU A 58 5.20 9.69 -4.19
N ASP A 59 5.05 10.94 -3.73
CA ASP A 59 6.08 11.81 -3.13
C ASP A 59 6.22 11.70 -1.60
N THR A 60 5.77 10.60 -1.01
CA THR A 60 5.78 10.43 0.46
C THR A 60 7.16 10.38 1.09
N ASP A 61 8.19 10.06 0.31
CA ASP A 61 9.58 10.06 0.76
C ASP A 61 10.28 11.35 0.35
N THR A 62 10.14 12.37 1.19
CA THR A 62 10.67 13.71 0.93
C THR A 62 12.21 13.73 0.87
N LEU A 63 12.90 12.80 1.56
CA LEU A 63 14.37 12.73 1.55
C LEU A 63 14.92 12.21 0.23
N ARG A 64 14.15 11.39 -0.48
CA ARG A 64 14.53 10.86 -1.80
C ARG A 64 13.92 11.64 -2.96
N THR A 65 13.07 12.63 -2.70
CA THR A 65 12.42 13.42 -3.75
C THR A 65 13.44 14.32 -4.45
N VAL A 66 13.45 14.28 -5.77
CA VAL A 66 14.34 15.05 -6.65
C VAL A 66 13.53 16.19 -7.27
N GLU A 67 13.98 17.41 -7.07
CA GLU A 67 13.39 18.61 -7.70
C GLU A 67 13.47 18.51 -9.24
N GLY A 68 12.42 18.93 -9.93
CA GLY A 68 12.35 18.82 -11.40
C GLY A 68 11.94 17.43 -11.92
N ALA A 69 11.88 16.41 -11.06
CA ALA A 69 11.58 15.05 -11.52
C ALA A 69 10.12 14.87 -11.99
N VAL A 70 9.18 15.61 -11.38
CA VAL A 70 7.76 15.56 -11.76
C VAL A 70 7.55 16.30 -13.08
N GLU A 71 8.18 17.46 -13.24
CA GLU A 71 8.16 18.29 -14.44
C GLU A 71 8.72 17.49 -15.63
N PHE A 72 9.92 16.92 -15.49
CA PHE A 72 10.55 16.08 -16.51
C PHE A 72 9.69 14.87 -16.89
N LEU A 73 9.05 14.23 -15.90
CA LEU A 73 8.10 13.16 -16.15
C LEU A 73 6.92 13.63 -17.00
N THR A 74 6.29 14.75 -16.62
CA THR A 74 5.11 15.27 -17.33
C THR A 74 5.44 15.72 -18.75
N GLU A 75 6.60 16.36 -18.94
CA GLU A 75 7.12 16.74 -20.26
C GLU A 75 7.38 15.51 -21.13
N GLY A 76 8.02 14.47 -20.56
CA GLY A 76 8.26 13.22 -21.27
C GLY A 76 6.98 12.48 -21.66
N MET A 77 5.96 12.50 -20.80
CA MET A 77 4.63 11.96 -21.12
C MET A 77 3.97 12.76 -22.25
N GLN A 78 4.02 14.09 -22.20
CA GLN A 78 3.50 14.96 -23.25
C GLN A 78 4.22 14.71 -24.60
N TRP A 79 5.54 14.57 -24.58
CA TRP A 79 6.34 14.26 -25.77
C TRP A 79 5.95 12.92 -26.41
N LEU A 80 5.62 11.91 -25.60
CA LEU A 80 5.12 10.61 -26.05
C LEU A 80 3.64 10.64 -26.49
N GLY A 81 2.94 11.77 -26.34
CA GLY A 81 1.50 11.87 -26.59
C GLY A 81 0.64 11.12 -25.58
N ILE A 82 1.15 10.89 -24.37
CA ILE A 82 0.44 10.24 -23.26
C ILE A 82 -0.16 11.31 -22.36
N ASP A 83 -1.43 11.62 -22.59
CA ASP A 83 -2.23 12.47 -21.70
C ASP A 83 -2.84 11.66 -20.54
N PHE A 84 -3.41 12.35 -19.55
CA PHE A 84 -4.13 11.74 -18.43
C PHE A 84 -5.41 12.54 -18.15
N ASP A 85 -6.46 11.83 -17.77
CA ASP A 85 -7.80 12.41 -17.56
C ASP A 85 -7.93 13.03 -16.15
N GLU A 86 -7.09 12.58 -15.21
CA GLU A 86 -7.01 13.06 -13.83
C GLU A 86 -5.55 13.11 -13.39
N GLY A 87 -5.15 14.16 -12.66
CA GLY A 87 -3.79 14.29 -12.16
C GLY A 87 -3.39 15.70 -11.78
N PRO A 88 -2.11 15.92 -11.42
CA PRO A 88 -1.56 17.26 -11.20
C PRO A 88 -1.82 18.20 -12.39
N GLY A 89 -2.23 19.44 -12.12
CA GLY A 89 -2.54 20.45 -13.14
C GLY A 89 -3.86 20.25 -13.90
N VAL A 90 -4.29 18.99 -14.12
CA VAL A 90 -5.57 18.65 -14.79
C VAL A 90 -6.74 18.62 -13.80
N GLY A 91 -6.49 18.23 -12.55
CA GLY A 91 -7.52 18.11 -11.52
C GLY A 91 -8.30 16.80 -11.62
N GLY A 92 -9.56 16.83 -11.16
CA GLY A 92 -10.47 15.69 -11.09
C GLY A 92 -10.98 15.40 -9.68
N ASP A 93 -12.03 14.60 -9.60
CA ASP A 93 -12.87 14.44 -8.39
C ASP A 93 -12.14 13.82 -7.18
N TYR A 94 -11.00 13.18 -7.39
CA TYR A 94 -10.25 12.45 -6.36
C TYR A 94 -8.95 13.14 -5.95
N GLY A 95 -8.76 14.39 -6.36
CA GLY A 95 -7.63 15.21 -5.91
C GLY A 95 -7.55 15.35 -4.38
N PRO A 96 -6.42 15.81 -3.83
CA PRO A 96 -5.18 16.15 -4.55
C PRO A 96 -4.42 14.92 -5.06
N TYR A 97 -3.64 15.07 -6.12
CA TYR A 97 -2.91 13.96 -6.78
C TYR A 97 -1.44 13.83 -6.35
N TYR A 98 -0.98 14.67 -5.43
CA TYR A 98 0.25 14.46 -4.67
C TYR A 98 -0.07 13.76 -3.36
N GLN A 99 0.69 12.75 -2.98
CA GLN A 99 0.41 12.03 -1.74
C GLN A 99 0.78 12.84 -0.50
N THR A 100 1.79 13.70 -0.55
CA THR A 100 2.15 14.57 0.59
C THR A 100 1.01 15.51 1.01
N GLU A 101 0.15 15.89 0.06
CA GLU A 101 -1.04 16.73 0.29
C GLU A 101 -2.22 15.93 0.91
N ARG A 102 -2.12 14.60 0.96
CA ARG A 102 -3.18 13.69 1.45
C ARG A 102 -2.94 13.16 2.86
N ARG A 103 -2.01 13.76 3.63
CA ARG A 103 -1.62 13.30 4.98
C ARG A 103 -2.80 13.14 5.94
N ALA A 104 -3.75 14.07 5.94
CA ALA A 104 -4.92 14.00 6.81
C ALA A 104 -5.77 12.75 6.55
N LEU A 105 -5.97 12.39 5.27
CA LEU A 105 -6.69 11.19 4.86
C LEU A 105 -5.97 9.93 5.36
N TYR A 106 -4.65 9.88 5.23
CA TYR A 106 -3.87 8.73 5.70
C TYR A 106 -3.91 8.60 7.23
N GLN A 107 -3.86 9.71 7.96
CA GLN A 107 -3.99 9.72 9.41
C GLN A 107 -5.35 9.15 9.84
N GLN A 108 -6.44 9.60 9.21
CA GLN A 108 -7.78 9.07 9.46
C GLN A 108 -7.86 7.55 9.30
N TYR A 109 -7.34 7.01 8.18
CA TYR A 109 -7.35 5.56 7.96
C TYR A 109 -6.39 4.81 8.90
N ALA A 110 -5.25 5.39 9.25
CA ALA A 110 -4.34 4.81 10.23
C ALA A 110 -5.02 4.68 11.61
N ASP A 111 -5.76 5.70 12.03
CA ASP A 111 -6.50 5.68 13.30
C ASP A 111 -7.65 4.65 13.26
N GLN A 112 -8.37 4.53 12.14
CA GLN A 112 -9.38 3.46 11.95
C GLN A 112 -8.77 2.06 12.04
N LEU A 113 -7.58 1.85 11.45
CA LEU A 113 -6.88 0.57 11.52
C LEU A 113 -6.40 0.26 12.94
N ILE A 114 -5.94 1.26 13.70
CA ILE A 114 -5.58 1.10 15.10
C ILE A 114 -6.81 0.75 15.94
N ALA A 115 -7.90 1.49 15.77
CA ALA A 115 -9.15 1.29 16.51
C ALA A 115 -9.76 -0.09 16.25
N SER A 116 -9.67 -0.60 15.01
CA SER A 116 -10.15 -1.95 14.64
C SER A 116 -9.16 -3.08 14.97
N GLY A 117 -8.03 -2.80 15.61
CA GLY A 117 -7.01 -3.80 15.97
C GLY A 117 -6.21 -4.34 14.77
N GLN A 118 -6.38 -3.77 13.58
CA GLN A 118 -5.66 -4.13 12.36
C GLN A 118 -4.29 -3.43 12.25
N ALA A 119 -4.02 -2.46 13.10
CA ALA A 119 -2.72 -1.83 13.26
C ALA A 119 -2.43 -1.52 14.73
N TYR A 120 -1.18 -1.22 15.04
CA TYR A 120 -0.75 -0.83 16.38
C TYR A 120 0.38 0.21 16.31
N ARG A 121 0.49 1.01 17.37
CA ARG A 121 1.60 1.95 17.56
C ARG A 121 2.88 1.21 17.94
N CYS A 122 3.99 1.59 17.32
CA CYS A 122 5.31 1.06 17.56
C CYS A 122 6.26 2.16 18.00
N TYR A 123 6.83 2.00 19.18
CA TYR A 123 7.73 2.95 19.84
C TYR A 123 9.21 2.53 19.74
N CYS A 124 9.53 1.52 18.91
CA CYS A 124 10.90 1.06 18.71
C CYS A 124 11.74 2.14 18.02
N THR A 125 12.91 2.47 18.58
CA THR A 125 13.85 3.40 17.97
C THR A 125 14.58 2.76 16.77
N PRO A 126 15.13 3.56 15.83
CA PRO A 126 15.95 3.05 14.73
C PRO A 126 17.12 2.18 15.20
N GLU A 127 17.80 2.59 16.28
CA GLU A 127 18.98 1.89 16.83
C GLU A 127 18.60 0.47 17.30
N ARG A 128 17.45 0.34 17.96
CA ARG A 128 16.90 -0.96 18.36
C ARG A 128 16.60 -1.83 17.15
N LEU A 129 15.98 -1.25 16.12
CA LEU A 129 15.64 -1.99 14.90
C LEU A 129 16.90 -2.45 14.17
N ASP A 130 17.97 -1.66 14.17
CA ASP A 130 19.26 -2.03 13.58
C ASP A 130 19.97 -3.13 14.38
N ALA A 131 19.95 -3.06 15.71
CA ALA A 131 20.46 -4.14 16.56
C ALA A 131 19.72 -5.46 16.31
N MET A 132 18.38 -5.41 16.25
CA MET A 132 17.54 -6.57 15.92
C MET A 132 17.87 -7.16 14.55
N ARG A 133 18.08 -6.31 13.52
CA ARG A 133 18.47 -6.76 12.18
C ARG A 133 19.85 -7.44 12.18
N LYS A 134 20.84 -6.86 12.87
CA LYS A 134 22.19 -7.43 12.99
C LYS A 134 22.18 -8.78 13.68
N GLU A 135 21.38 -8.92 14.74
CA GLU A 135 21.20 -10.19 15.45
C GLU A 135 20.57 -11.26 14.54
N GLN A 136 19.49 -10.93 13.83
CA GLN A 136 18.85 -11.84 12.87
C GLN A 136 19.83 -12.26 11.77
N GLN A 137 20.63 -11.32 11.25
CA GLN A 137 21.64 -11.61 10.24
C GLN A 137 22.74 -12.54 10.77
N ALA A 138 23.25 -12.30 11.98
CA ALA A 138 24.25 -13.16 12.61
C ALA A 138 23.72 -14.59 12.81
N GLN A 139 22.43 -14.72 13.11
CA GLN A 139 21.73 -16.00 13.26
C GLN A 139 21.25 -16.59 11.92
N LYS A 140 21.52 -15.93 10.78
CA LYS A 140 21.03 -16.30 9.44
C LYS A 140 19.50 -16.47 9.38
N LEU A 141 18.78 -15.73 10.20
CA LEU A 141 17.33 -15.68 10.22
C LEU A 141 16.80 -14.68 9.18
N PRO A 142 15.59 -14.88 8.64
CA PRO A 142 14.99 -13.91 7.73
C PRO A 142 14.74 -12.58 8.44
N PRO A 143 15.07 -11.43 7.81
CA PRO A 143 14.90 -10.12 8.43
C PRO A 143 13.42 -9.82 8.62
N ARG A 144 12.97 -9.75 9.88
CA ARG A 144 11.56 -9.53 10.23
C ARG A 144 11.46 -8.66 11.47
N TYR A 145 10.48 -7.75 11.48
CA TYR A 145 10.13 -7.07 12.72
C TYR A 145 9.61 -8.10 13.74
N ASP A 146 10.13 -8.02 14.96
CA ASP A 146 9.86 -8.98 16.04
C ASP A 146 8.51 -8.80 16.73
N HIS A 147 7.70 -7.83 16.29
CA HIS A 147 6.38 -7.52 16.83
C HIS A 147 6.37 -7.06 18.29
N ARG A 148 7.50 -6.57 18.84
CA ARG A 148 7.60 -6.17 20.25
C ARG A 148 6.46 -5.27 20.73
N CYS A 149 6.08 -4.28 19.93
CA CYS A 149 5.04 -3.32 20.34
C CYS A 149 3.60 -3.81 20.13
N ARG A 150 3.39 -5.00 19.54
CA ARG A 150 2.05 -5.46 19.13
C ARG A 150 1.12 -5.74 20.31
N TYR A 151 1.66 -6.31 21.38
CA TYR A 151 0.90 -6.79 22.53
C TYR A 151 1.13 -5.97 23.79
N LEU A 152 1.67 -4.75 23.66
CA LEU A 152 1.85 -3.86 24.81
C LEU A 152 0.48 -3.57 25.43
N THR A 153 0.42 -3.74 26.76
CA THR A 153 -0.69 -3.33 27.60
C THR A 153 -0.87 -1.81 27.57
N ALA A 154 -2.02 -1.32 28.02
CA ALA A 154 -2.28 0.12 28.10
C ALA A 154 -1.23 0.84 28.97
N GLN A 155 -0.80 0.21 30.07
CA GLN A 155 0.22 0.76 30.97
C GLN A 155 1.59 0.84 30.30
N GLU A 156 2.02 -0.21 29.59
CA GLU A 156 3.30 -0.20 28.87
C GLU A 156 3.30 0.82 27.73
N ARG A 157 2.17 0.99 27.03
CA ARG A 157 2.02 2.03 26.00
C ARG A 157 2.13 3.43 26.60
N ALA A 158 1.44 3.70 27.70
CA ALA A 158 1.52 4.99 28.39
C ALA A 158 2.94 5.29 28.86
N ALA A 159 3.67 4.29 29.37
CA ALA A 159 5.07 4.44 29.74
C ALA A 159 5.97 4.72 28.53
N CYS A 160 5.75 4.02 27.40
CA CYS A 160 6.47 4.31 26.15
C CYS A 160 6.19 5.72 25.63
N GLU A 161 4.93 6.16 25.64
CA GLU A 161 4.51 7.50 25.20
C GLU A 161 5.10 8.61 26.08
N ALA A 162 5.19 8.38 27.39
CA ALA A 162 5.84 9.30 28.33
C ALA A 162 7.36 9.41 28.10
N ALA A 163 8.02 8.28 27.77
CA ALA A 163 9.47 8.26 27.52
C ALA A 163 9.85 8.81 26.14
N ASN A 164 9.06 8.50 25.11
CA ASN A 164 9.23 9.00 23.76
C ASN A 164 7.87 9.08 23.04
N PRO A 165 7.37 10.30 22.76
CA PRO A 165 6.09 10.46 22.10
C PRO A 165 6.13 10.07 20.61
N ARG A 166 7.32 9.80 20.05
CA ARG A 166 7.45 9.37 18.65
C ARG A 166 7.10 7.90 18.50
N TRP A 167 6.14 7.64 17.64
CA TRP A 167 5.73 6.29 17.26
C TRP A 167 5.46 6.21 15.76
N THR A 168 5.45 4.98 15.27
CA THR A 168 5.03 4.64 13.91
C THR A 168 3.81 3.72 13.97
N VAL A 169 3.01 3.69 12.91
CA VAL A 169 1.92 2.73 12.80
C VAL A 169 2.42 1.50 12.05
N ARG A 170 2.19 0.31 12.62
CA ARG A 170 2.50 -0.97 11.96
C ARG A 170 1.23 -1.75 11.73
N PHE A 171 1.07 -2.28 10.53
CA PHE A 171 -0.02 -3.19 10.21
C PHE A 171 0.13 -4.52 10.97
N ALA A 172 -0.98 -5.03 11.50
CA ALA A 172 -1.04 -6.23 12.31
C ALA A 172 -1.16 -7.48 11.45
N MET A 173 -0.09 -7.82 10.71
CA MET A 173 -0.06 -9.01 9.84
C MET A 173 -0.55 -10.27 10.58
N PRO A 174 -1.46 -11.07 9.98
CA PRO A 174 -1.88 -12.34 10.57
C PRO A 174 -0.65 -13.22 10.83
N ARG A 175 -0.56 -13.79 12.04
CA ARG A 175 0.44 -14.84 12.27
C ARG A 175 -0.09 -16.11 11.63
N ARG A 176 0.77 -16.87 10.93
CA ARG A 176 0.42 -18.25 10.59
C ARG A 176 0.12 -18.97 11.91
N VAL A 177 -1.15 -19.28 12.14
CA VAL A 177 -1.51 -20.30 13.14
C VAL A 177 -0.93 -21.59 12.56
N ARG A 178 0.16 -22.08 13.14
CA ARG A 178 0.60 -23.45 12.87
C ARG A 178 -0.59 -24.29 13.33
N ARG A 179 -1.34 -24.88 12.41
CA ARG A 179 -2.40 -25.83 12.78
C ARG A 179 -1.71 -26.84 13.68
N SER A 180 -2.08 -26.84 14.96
CA SER A 180 -1.74 -27.91 15.88
C SER A 180 -2.20 -29.18 15.19
N SER A 181 -1.26 -30.00 14.73
CA SER A 181 -1.54 -31.39 14.39
C SER A 181 -2.16 -31.97 15.65
N THR A 182 -3.47 -32.20 15.57
CA THR A 182 -4.28 -32.91 16.55
C THR A 182 -3.42 -33.92 17.30
N MET A 183 -3.20 -33.67 18.60
CA MET A 183 -2.86 -34.72 19.54
C MET A 183 -3.96 -35.77 19.42
N SER A 184 -3.64 -36.86 18.72
CA SER A 184 -4.43 -38.08 18.78
C SER A 184 -4.35 -38.59 20.21
N CYS A 185 -5.37 -38.28 21.00
CA CYS A 185 -5.66 -39.04 22.20
C CYS A 185 -6.32 -40.33 21.72
N ALA A 186 -5.51 -41.32 21.33
CA ALA A 186 -6.00 -42.66 21.10
C ALA A 186 -6.16 -43.34 22.47
N ALA A 187 -7.40 -43.41 22.93
CA ALA A 187 -7.82 -44.35 23.95
C ALA A 187 -7.91 -45.74 23.31
N THR A 188 -7.09 -46.69 23.75
CA THR A 188 -7.48 -48.09 23.98
C THR A 188 -6.51 -48.69 24.99
#